data_AF-A0A845PNL9-F1
#
_entry.id   AF-A0A845PNL9-F1
#
_cell.length_a   1.000
_cell.length_b   1.000
_cell.length_c   1.000
_cell.angle_alpha   90.00
_cell.angle_beta   90.00
_cell.angle_gamma   90.00
#
_symmetry.space_group_name_H-M   'P 1'
#
loop_
_entity.id
_entity.type
_entity.pdbx_description
1 polymer ?
#
loop_
_entity_poly.entity_id
_entity_poly.type
_entity_poly.pdbx_seq_one_letter_code
_entity_poly.pdbx_strand_id
1 'polypeptide(L)'
;VILLMRGLKEMLCGIKVILADGGYRGEIVDLVKKGFGYIIQVILRPDKQKKNFQPIHKRWIIERTFAWFDNDRRLCRIYELLIENAEEMVKVAAIKHLLNKI
;
A
#
# COMPACT_ATOMS: atom_id res chain seq x y z
N VAL A 1 12.36 3.02 0.49
CA VAL A 1 12.01 1.61 0.84
C VAL A 1 12.48 1.22 2.23
N ILE A 2 13.75 1.41 2.59
CA ILE A 2 14.30 0.98 3.89
C ILE A 2 13.57 1.63 5.09
N LEU A 3 13.32 2.94 5.04
CA LEU A 3 12.58 3.67 6.09
C LEU A 3 11.17 3.08 6.31
N LEU A 4 10.47 2.77 5.22
CA LEU A 4 9.16 2.13 5.27
C LEU A 4 9.23 0.76 5.94
N MET A 5 10.23 -0.06 5.60
CA MET A 5 10.40 -1.39 6.21
C MET A 5 10.71 -1.31 7.71
N ARG A 6 11.45 -0.29 8.12
CA ARG A 6 11.68 0.00 9.54
C ARG A 6 10.39 0.36 10.25
N GLY A 7 9.61 1.29 9.70
CA GLY A 7 8.30 1.65 10.25
C GLY A 7 7.34 0.46 10.34
N LEU A 8 7.30 -0.40 9.31
CA LEU A 8 6.52 -1.64 9.33
C LEU A 8 6.96 -2.58 10.45
N LYS A 9 8.28 -2.72 10.69
CA LYS A 9 8.80 -3.57 11.76
C LYS A 9 8.45 -3.03 13.15
N GLU A 10 8.45 -1.71 13.31
CA GLU A 10 8.17 -1.05 14.59
C GLU A 10 6.66 -1.00 14.89
N MET A 11 5.80 -0.86 13.88
CA MET A 11 4.35 -0.64 14.07
C MET A 11 3.47 -1.87 13.83
N LEU A 12 3.86 -2.79 12.95
CA LEU A 12 3.01 -3.89 12.47
C LEU A 12 3.70 -5.24 12.70
N CYS A 13 3.41 -5.87 13.84
CA CYS A 13 3.93 -7.18 14.14
C CYS A 13 3.28 -8.26 13.23
N GLY A 14 4.11 -9.05 12.54
CA GLY A 14 3.66 -10.28 11.86
C GLY A 14 3.49 -10.23 10.33
N ILE A 15 3.85 -9.14 9.66
CA ILE A 15 3.85 -9.11 8.18
C ILE A 15 4.95 -10.04 7.66
N LYS A 16 4.58 -11.03 6.83
CA LYS A 16 5.54 -11.97 6.19
C LYS A 16 5.78 -11.68 4.72
N VAL A 17 4.74 -11.21 4.02
CA VAL A 17 4.74 -11.04 2.56
C VAL A 17 4.27 -9.64 2.21
N ILE A 18 5.02 -8.96 1.35
CA ILE A 18 4.71 -7.63 0.81
C ILE A 18 4.54 -7.78 -0.69
N LEU A 19 3.44 -7.27 -1.23
CA LEU A 19 3.21 -7.23 -2.67
C LEU A 19 3.76 -5.93 -3.23
N ALA A 20 4.56 -6.02 -4.29
CA ALA A 20 5.16 -4.85 -4.94
C ALA A 20 4.97 -4.89 -6.47
N ASP A 21 5.01 -3.72 -7.09
CA ASP A 21 4.93 -3.59 -8.55
C ASP A 21 6.28 -3.86 -9.22
N GLY A 22 6.27 -4.04 -10.54
CA GLY A 22 7.44 -4.36 -11.36
C GLY A 22 8.63 -3.40 -11.24
N GLY A 23 8.43 -2.17 -10.74
CA GLY A 23 9.51 -1.21 -10.47
C GLY A 23 10.38 -1.53 -9.25
N TYR A 24 9.94 -2.44 -8.37
CA TYR A 24 10.65 -2.81 -7.14
C TYR A 24 11.51 -4.08 -7.28
N ARG A 25 11.93 -4.42 -8.51
CA ARG A 25 12.82 -5.55 -8.78
C ARG A 25 14.26 -5.26 -8.34
N GLY A 26 15.05 -6.32 -8.23
CA GLY A 26 16.50 -6.24 -8.03
C GLY A 26 16.91 -6.22 -6.56
N GLU A 27 18.03 -5.55 -6.29
CA GLU A 27 18.76 -5.59 -5.01
C GLU A 27 17.91 -5.22 -3.79
N ILE A 28 16.85 -4.41 -4.00
CA ILE A 28 15.92 -3.99 -2.94
C ILE A 28 15.25 -5.21 -2.30
N VAL A 29 14.86 -6.23 -3.08
CA VAL A 29 14.21 -7.44 -2.55
C VAL A 29 15.14 -8.18 -1.61
N ASP A 30 16.41 -8.33 -1.99
CA ASP A 30 17.41 -9.03 -1.19
C ASP A 30 17.81 -8.23 0.06
N LEU A 31 17.95 -6.91 -0.06
CA LEU A 31 18.22 -6.01 1.07
C LEU A 31 17.11 -6.06 2.11
N VAL A 32 15.84 -6.04 1.68
CA VAL A 32 14.70 -6.08 2.59
C VAL A 32 14.58 -7.45 3.25
N LYS A 33 14.82 -8.53 2.50
CA LYS A 33 14.83 -9.88 3.06
C LYS A 33 15.92 -10.07 4.11
N LYS A 34 17.15 -9.59 3.84
CA LYS A 34 18.28 -9.68 4.79
C LYS A 34 18.11 -8.77 6.01
N GLY A 35 17.64 -7.54 5.82
CA GLY A 35 17.56 -6.56 6.90
C GLY A 35 16.32 -6.73 7.80
N PHE A 36 15.19 -7.13 7.22
CA PHE A 36 13.90 -7.11 7.91
C PHE A 36 13.15 -8.45 7.90
N GLY A 37 13.59 -9.43 7.09
CA GLY A 37 12.97 -10.75 6.99
C GLY A 37 11.68 -10.79 6.14
N TYR A 38 11.31 -9.70 5.47
CA TYR A 38 10.11 -9.65 4.64
C TYR A 38 10.34 -10.28 3.26
N ILE A 39 9.33 -10.98 2.76
CA ILE A 39 9.31 -11.52 1.40
C ILE A 39 8.58 -10.52 0.50
N ILE A 40 9.30 -9.83 -0.38
CA ILE A 40 8.68 -8.99 -1.41
C ILE A 40 8.33 -9.86 -2.62
N GLN A 41 7.03 -10.02 -2.89
CA GLN A 41 6.52 -10.64 -4.10
C GLN A 41 6.23 -9.55 -5.14
N VAL A 42 7.04 -9.52 -6.19
CA VAL A 42 6.87 -8.57 -7.28
C VAL A 42 5.86 -9.13 -8.28
N ILE A 43 4.71 -8.47 -8.40
CA ILE A 43 3.64 -8.87 -9.33
C ILE A 43 3.86 -8.15 -10.65
N LEU A 44 4.06 -8.92 -11.71
CA LEU A 44 4.34 -8.38 -13.04
C LEU A 44 3.07 -8.27 -13.86
N ARG A 45 2.97 -7.20 -14.65
CA ARG A 45 1.98 -7.13 -15.71
C ARG A 45 2.36 -8.19 -16.76
N PRO A 46 1.41 -9.01 -17.25
CA PRO A 46 1.68 -9.91 -18.37
C PRO A 46 2.04 -9.09 -19.62
N ASP A 47 3.19 -9.40 -20.24
CA ASP A 47 3.78 -8.63 -21.36
C ASP A 47 2.95 -8.64 -22.66
N LYS A 48 1.94 -9.51 -22.75
CA LYS A 48 1.05 -9.51 -23.91
C LYS A 48 0.14 -8.29 -23.82
N GLN A 49 0.33 -7.33 -24.74
CA GLN A 49 -0.70 -6.34 -25.09
C GLN A 49 -1.97 -7.09 -25.50
N LYS A 50 -2.81 -7.40 -24.52
CA LYS A 50 -4.14 -7.91 -24.79
C LYS A 50 -4.98 -6.72 -25.21
N LYS A 51 -5.81 -6.91 -26.24
CA LYS A 51 -6.77 -5.90 -26.72
C LYS A 51 -7.70 -5.37 -25.61
N ASN A 52 -7.83 -6.10 -24.50
CA ASN A 52 -8.71 -5.78 -23.37
C ASN A 52 -7.91 -5.60 -22.08
N PHE A 53 -8.34 -4.64 -21.25
CA PHE A 53 -7.80 -4.40 -19.92
C PHE A 53 -7.99 -5.65 -19.03
N GLN A 54 -6.90 -6.17 -18.48
CA GLN A 54 -6.94 -7.21 -17.45
C GLN A 54 -6.39 -6.66 -16.13
N PRO A 55 -7.17 -6.72 -15.03
CA PRO A 55 -6.68 -6.37 -13.71
C PRO A 55 -5.46 -7.21 -13.32
N ILE A 56 -4.43 -6.57 -12.80
CA ILE A 56 -3.26 -7.26 -12.25
C ILE A 56 -3.69 -7.97 -10.95
N HIS A 57 -3.24 -9.22 -10.77
CA HIS A 57 -3.61 -10.04 -9.62
C HIS A 57 -3.34 -9.29 -8.30
N LYS A 58 -4.34 -9.24 -7.40
CA LYS A 58 -4.33 -8.55 -6.09
C LYS A 58 -4.09 -7.03 -6.07
N ARG A 59 -3.66 -6.40 -7.17
CA ARG A 59 -3.46 -4.94 -7.25
C ARG A 59 -4.76 -4.15 -7.05
N TRP A 60 -5.87 -4.69 -7.57
CA TRP A 60 -7.21 -4.12 -7.44
C TRP A 60 -7.62 -3.91 -5.97
N ILE A 61 -7.08 -4.67 -5.02
CA ILE A 61 -7.39 -4.52 -3.59
C ILE A 61 -6.90 -3.15 -3.10
N ILE A 62 -5.67 -2.77 -3.47
CA ILE A 62 -5.04 -1.52 -3.09
C ILE A 62 -5.72 -0.35 -3.81
N GLU A 63 -5.93 -0.47 -5.12
CA GLU A 63 -6.59 0.55 -5.93
C GLU A 63 -8.02 0.83 -5.43
N ARG A 64 -8.75 -0.22 -5.03
CA ARG A 64 -10.07 -0.08 -4.42
C ARG A 64 -10.02 0.66 -3.08
N THR A 65 -9.02 0.40 -2.23
CA THR A 65 -8.87 1.14 -0.97
C THR A 65 -8.61 2.62 -1.24
N PHE A 66 -7.75 2.96 -2.21
CA PHE A 66 -7.55 4.35 -2.60
C PHE A 66 -8.81 5.00 -3.18
N ALA A 67 -9.56 4.27 -4.02
CA ALA A 67 -10.84 4.77 -4.54
C ALA A 67 -11.87 5.02 -3.42
N TRP A 68 -11.80 4.29 -2.31
CA TRP A 68 -12.62 4.57 -1.13
C TRP A 68 -12.19 5.86 -0.43
N PHE A 69 -10.88 6.09 -0.30
CA PHE A 69 -10.35 7.35 0.24
C PHE A 69 -10.66 8.56 -0.63
N ASP A 70 -10.59 8.42 -1.96
CA ASP A 70 -10.98 9.49 -2.90
C ASP A 70 -12.46 9.87 -2.76
N ASN A 71 -13.30 8.90 -2.40
CA ASN A 71 -14.72 9.13 -2.11
C ASN A 71 -14.99 9.64 -0.68
N ASP A 72 -14.01 9.61 0.22
CA ASP A 72 -14.18 10.23 1.54
C ASP A 72 -14.00 11.75 1.39
N ARG A 73 -15.12 12.48 1.44
CA ARG A 73 -15.14 13.94 1.33
C ARG A 73 -14.16 14.62 2.30
N ARG A 74 -13.87 14.01 3.45
CA ARG A 74 -12.93 14.54 4.44
C ARG A 74 -11.48 14.56 3.95
N LEU A 75 -11.12 13.65 3.04
CA LEU A 75 -9.78 13.51 2.47
C LEU A 75 -9.62 14.23 1.11
N CYS A 76 -10.68 14.83 0.58
CA CYS A 76 -10.66 15.51 -0.73
C CYS A 76 -9.58 16.61 -0.82
N ARG A 77 -9.25 17.25 0.31
CA ARG A 77 -8.14 18.19 0.44
C ARG A 77 -7.48 18.02 1.79
N ILE A 78 -6.20 18.37 1.85
CA ILE A 78 -5.48 18.54 3.12
C ILE A 78 -5.91 19.89 3.68
N TYR A 79 -6.68 19.85 4.78
CA TYR A 79 -7.16 21.05 5.46
C TYR A 79 -6.31 21.37 6.70
N GLU A 80 -5.47 20.44 7.11
CA GLU A 80 -4.67 20.52 8.31
C GLU A 80 -3.44 21.38 8.09
N LEU A 81 -3.05 22.10 9.14
CA LEU A 81 -1.83 22.91 9.14
C LEU A 81 -0.56 22.04 9.19
N LEU A 82 -0.63 20.93 9.93
CA LEU A 82 0.48 20.03 10.19
C LEU A 82 0.27 18.70 9.46
N ILE A 83 1.37 18.12 8.96
CA ILE A 83 1.33 16.86 8.21
C ILE A 83 0.91 15.70 9.12
N GLU A 84 1.32 15.75 10.38
CA GLU A 84 0.95 14.78 11.42
C GLU A 84 -0.57 14.73 11.59
N ASN A 85 -1.23 15.89 11.63
CA ASN A 85 -2.68 15.96 11.72
C ASN A 85 -3.36 15.42 10.46
N ALA A 86 -2.80 15.71 9.27
CA ALA A 86 -3.31 15.18 8.02
C ALA A 86 -3.20 13.64 7.97
N GLU A 87 -2.09 13.09 8.48
CA GLU A 87 -1.88 11.64 8.62
C GLU A 87 -2.94 11.01 9.54
N GLU A 88 -3.23 11.63 10.69
CA GLU A 88 -4.27 11.15 11.61
C GLU A 88 -5.65 11.14 10.94
N MET A 89 -5.96 12.13 10.09
CA MET A 89 -7.22 12.14 9.35
C MET A 89 -7.36 10.97 8.37
N VAL A 90 -6.26 10.57 7.71
CA VAL A 90 -6.24 9.37 6.87
C VAL A 90 -6.48 8.11 7.70
N LYS A 91 -5.87 8.00 8.89
CA LYS A 91 -6.10 6.87 9.81
C LYS A 91 -7.56 6.77 10.25
N VAL A 92 -8.18 7.90 10.61
CA VAL A 92 -9.62 7.96 10.97
C VAL A 92 -10.51 7.51 9.81
N ALA A 93 -10.22 7.95 8.58
CA ALA A 93 -10.96 7.51 7.40
C ALA A 93 -10.80 6.00 7.15
N ALA A 94 -9.60 5.44 7.32
CA ALA A 94 -9.35 4.01 7.23
C ALA A 94 -10.16 3.20 8.27
N ILE A 95 -10.20 3.66 9.52
CA ILE A 95 -11.00 3.03 10.59
C ILE A 95 -12.50 3.09 10.24
N LYS A 96 -13.01 4.24 9.79
CA LYS A 96 -14.39 4.39 9.35
C LYS A 96 -14.73 3.42 8.21
N HIS A 97 -13.86 3.28 7.21
CA HIS A 97 -14.07 2.31 6.14
C HIS A 97 -14.07 0.87 6.62
N LEU A 98 -13.22 0.52 7.60
CA LEU A 98 -13.22 -0.79 8.23
C LEU A 98 -14.53 -1.07 8.98
N LEU A 99 -14.97 -0.13 9.83
CA LEU A 99 -16.19 -0.27 10.61
C LEU A 99 -17.44 -0.41 9.75
N ASN A 100 -17.52 0.29 8.63
CA ASN A 100 -18.65 0.19 7.69
C ASN A 100 -18.71 -1.15 6.91
N LYS A 101 -17.69 -2.00 7.06
CA LYS A 101 -17.55 -3.29 6.35
C LYS A 101 -17.73 -4.50 7.27
N ILE A 102 -17.80 -4.27 8.59
CA ILE A 102 -18.11 -5.27 9.62
C ILE A 102 -19.64 -5.33 9.77
#